data_AF-A0A2G2L732-F1
#
_entry.id   AF-A0A2G2L732-F1
#
_cell.length_a   1.000
_cell.length_b   1.000
_cell.length_c   1.000
_cell.angle_alpha   90.00
_cell.angle_beta   90.00
_cell.angle_gamma   90.00
#
_symmetry.space_group_name_H-M   'P 1'
#
loop_
_entity.id
_entity.type
_entity.pdbx_description
1 polymer ?
#
loop_
_entity_poly.entity_id
_entity_poly.type
_entity_poly.pdbx_seq_one_letter_code
_entity_poly.pdbx_strand_id
1 'polypeptide(L)'
;MEIVLLIIGLIVGYVVAYFIGKGKFDSKLNAVKEELIQAERITSSSVDECEQQRDQLMMQYKDQAKITVATISRVLDESADSSDTTSQALSDVTNQIKTLTAMVGMIIDLSTSAGKIADLGMVNVDAVVTDLSDLAKSKSDLAMILEKFNEVQEKTKAIRYIGEEAEMLALNAAIEAARAGDAGRGFAVVADSMKSLAKNSQNTTHEILAIVQESNRVISEVAESFSDRGEKLDTSISGLVKNFTQINISVSTIKAHSKMITSDSEGISALMTKSSSITKTSVENLVKQLSEITSGITGKKVIDLTPNEARDQWDSFDEIIDVRRAEEWESELGYIDGIRLSTLQTDFKKDVNKLDKSKRYLFVCRSGGRSTKAAQMAIAKGIEQVCNLAGGMLEWRTQGLEISRKRPEQTQISD
;
A
#
# COMPACT_ATOMS: atom_id res chain seq x y z
N MET A 1 -25.62 111.96 75.60
CA MET A 1 -24.52 111.97 74.62
C MET A 1 -23.86 110.58 74.48
N GLU A 2 -23.75 109.81 75.56
CA GLU A 2 -23.12 108.47 75.55
C GLU A 2 -23.83 107.42 74.66
N ILE A 3 -25.17 107.36 74.65
CA ILE A 3 -25.93 106.36 73.87
C ILE A 3 -25.70 106.52 72.35
N VAL A 4 -25.58 107.75 71.86
CA VAL A 4 -25.37 108.04 70.42
C VAL A 4 -23.97 107.61 69.97
N LEU A 5 -22.94 107.84 70.80
CA LEU A 5 -21.58 107.37 70.54
C LEU A 5 -21.49 105.83 70.56
N LEU A 6 -22.26 105.18 71.42
CA LEU A 6 -22.33 103.72 71.51
C LEU A 6 -23.01 103.10 70.27
N ILE A 7 -24.08 103.72 69.77
CA ILE A 7 -24.76 103.31 68.53
C ILE A 7 -23.85 103.52 67.31
N ILE A 8 -23.16 104.66 67.22
CA ILE A 8 -22.20 104.93 66.13
C ILE A 8 -21.04 103.92 66.19
N GLY A 9 -20.51 103.62 67.38
CA GLY A 9 -19.47 102.61 67.57
C GLY A 9 -19.92 101.19 67.15
N LEU A 10 -21.16 100.81 67.46
CA LEU A 10 -21.75 99.55 67.02
C LEU A 10 -21.99 99.50 65.51
N ILE A 11 -22.47 100.59 64.90
CA ILE A 11 -22.67 100.67 63.44
C ILE A 11 -21.34 100.62 62.70
N VAL A 12 -20.34 101.40 63.13
CA VAL A 12 -19.00 101.38 62.55
C VAL A 12 -18.35 100.02 62.75
N GLY A 13 -18.46 99.41 63.94
CA GLY A 13 -17.99 98.06 64.22
C GLY A 13 -18.66 97.00 63.34
N TYR A 14 -19.98 97.09 63.12
CA TYR A 14 -20.73 96.20 62.24
C TYR A 14 -20.34 96.39 60.77
N VAL A 15 -20.20 97.62 60.29
CA VAL A 15 -19.77 97.94 58.93
C VAL A 15 -18.35 97.43 58.68
N VAL A 16 -17.41 97.68 59.60
CA VAL A 16 -16.03 97.18 59.52
C VAL A 16 -16.00 95.64 59.56
N ALA A 17 -16.76 95.01 60.47
CA ALA A 17 -16.88 93.56 60.54
C ALA A 17 -17.50 92.96 59.27
N TYR A 18 -18.50 93.63 58.68
CA TYR A 18 -19.12 93.24 57.42
C TYR A 18 -18.15 93.34 56.25
N PHE A 19 -17.39 94.44 56.12
CA PHE A 19 -16.40 94.59 55.04
C PHE A 19 -15.22 93.62 55.19
N ILE A 20 -14.75 93.36 56.42
CA ILE A 20 -13.71 92.34 56.69
C ILE A 20 -14.25 90.93 56.41
N GLY A 21 -15.48 90.63 56.82
CA GLY A 21 -16.16 89.36 56.57
C GLY A 21 -16.41 89.12 55.08
N LYS A 22 -16.85 90.15 54.35
CA LYS A 22 -17.04 90.14 52.90
C LYS A 22 -15.70 89.99 52.18
N GLY A 23 -14.65 90.70 52.56
CA GLY A 23 -13.31 90.53 51.99
C GLY A 23 -12.74 89.13 52.20
N LYS A 24 -12.94 88.53 53.38
CA LYS A 24 -12.57 87.12 53.66
C LYS A 24 -13.43 86.14 52.86
N PHE A 25 -14.72 86.41 52.67
CA PHE A 25 -15.62 85.59 51.88
C PHE A 25 -15.28 85.66 50.38
N ASP A 26 -15.06 86.86 49.84
CA ASP A 26 -14.66 87.07 48.44
C ASP A 26 -13.28 86.44 48.16
N SER A 27 -12.34 86.54 49.10
CA SER A 27 -11.04 85.84 49.01
C SER A 27 -11.20 84.33 48.98
N LYS A 28 -12.03 83.74 49.87
CA LYS A 28 -12.32 82.30 49.85
C LYS A 28 -13.08 81.88 48.59
N LEU A 29 -14.03 82.68 48.12
CA LEU A 29 -14.80 82.43 46.91
C LEU A 29 -13.89 82.46 45.67
N ASN A 30 -12.94 83.39 45.61
CA ASN A 30 -11.94 83.43 44.53
C ASN A 30 -10.96 82.26 44.60
N ALA A 31 -10.53 81.85 45.80
CA ALA A 31 -9.70 80.65 45.98
C ALA A 31 -10.43 79.38 45.50
N VAL A 32 -11.72 79.23 45.86
CA VAL A 32 -12.56 78.11 45.40
C VAL A 32 -12.79 78.16 43.88
N LYS A 33 -12.97 79.36 43.30
CA LYS A 33 -13.09 79.51 41.83
C LYS A 33 -11.80 79.13 41.10
N GLU A 34 -10.65 79.54 41.62
CA GLU A 34 -9.33 79.15 41.08
C GLU A 34 -9.13 77.63 41.19
N GLU A 35 -9.42 77.02 42.34
CA GLU A 35 -9.38 75.55 42.49
C GLU A 35 -10.35 74.84 41.52
N LEU A 36 -11.54 75.38 41.30
CA LEU A 36 -12.52 74.82 40.37
C LEU A 36 -12.03 74.90 38.91
N ILE A 37 -11.48 76.05 38.49
CA ILE A 37 -10.87 76.23 37.16
C ILE A 37 -9.69 75.28 36.98
N GLN A 38 -8.88 75.10 38.02
CA GLN A 38 -7.74 74.20 38.00
C GLN A 38 -8.19 72.72 37.91
N ALA A 39 -9.24 72.34 38.65
CA ALA A 39 -9.84 71.01 38.57
C ALA A 39 -10.48 70.75 37.20
N GLU A 40 -11.19 71.72 36.63
CA GLU A 40 -11.80 71.62 35.30
C GLU A 40 -10.73 71.46 34.20
N ARG A 41 -9.62 72.21 34.31
CA ARG A 41 -8.47 72.11 33.41
C ARG A 41 -7.75 70.76 33.50
N ILE A 42 -7.56 70.22 34.71
CA ILE A 42 -6.98 68.88 34.91
C ILE A 42 -7.91 67.81 34.33
N THR A 43 -9.21 67.93 34.59
CA THR A 43 -10.21 66.97 34.09
C THR A 43 -10.24 66.97 32.56
N SER A 44 -10.20 68.15 31.92
CA SER A 44 -10.11 68.26 30.46
C SER A 44 -8.84 67.60 29.91
N SER A 45 -7.66 67.86 30.51
CA SER A 45 -6.43 67.24 30.01
C SER A 45 -6.40 65.72 30.21
N SER A 46 -6.98 65.22 31.31
CA SER A 46 -7.13 63.78 31.55
C SER A 46 -8.10 63.12 30.57
N VAL A 47 -9.16 63.82 30.15
CA VAL A 47 -10.06 63.34 29.08
C VAL A 47 -9.31 63.27 27.75
N ASP A 48 -8.55 64.31 27.39
CA ASP A 48 -7.75 64.34 26.16
C ASP A 48 -6.70 63.22 26.16
N GLU A 49 -5.99 62.99 27.27
CA GLU A 49 -5.04 61.88 27.43
C GLU A 49 -5.74 60.52 27.28
N CYS A 50 -6.94 60.35 27.85
CA CYS A 50 -7.71 59.12 27.74
C CYS A 50 -8.17 58.85 26.30
N GLU A 51 -8.62 59.88 25.58
CA GLU A 51 -8.95 59.77 24.16
C GLU A 51 -7.72 59.39 23.32
N GLN A 52 -6.58 60.01 23.60
CA GLN A 52 -5.32 59.72 22.91
C GLN A 52 -4.83 58.29 23.16
N GLN A 53 -4.93 57.80 24.41
CA GLN A 53 -4.62 56.41 24.77
C GLN A 53 -5.57 55.41 24.11
N ARG A 54 -6.88 55.71 24.10
CA ARG A 54 -7.88 54.88 23.41
C ARG A 54 -7.55 54.74 21.94
N ASP A 55 -7.22 55.84 21.28
CA ASP A 55 -6.94 55.87 19.85
C ASP A 55 -5.63 55.13 19.52
N GLN A 56 -4.59 55.28 20.35
CA GLN A 56 -3.36 54.47 20.26
C GLN A 56 -3.63 52.98 20.43
N LEU A 57 -4.42 52.60 21.44
CA LEU A 57 -4.76 51.20 21.70
C LEU A 57 -5.55 50.60 20.51
N MET A 58 -6.52 51.35 19.97
CA MET A 58 -7.26 50.98 18.76
C MET A 58 -6.32 50.74 17.56
N MET A 59 -5.32 51.61 17.38
CA MET A 59 -4.35 51.48 16.30
C MET A 59 -3.47 50.23 16.47
N GLN A 60 -2.98 49.98 17.69
CA GLN A 60 -2.24 48.77 18.02
C GLN A 60 -3.06 47.49 17.80
N TYR A 61 -4.34 47.47 18.23
CA TYR A 61 -5.23 46.34 17.99
C TYR A 61 -5.44 46.09 16.49
N LYS A 62 -5.67 47.14 15.69
CA LYS A 62 -5.82 47.01 14.24
C LYS A 62 -4.56 46.47 13.57
N ASP A 63 -3.38 46.94 13.98
CA ASP A 63 -2.12 46.48 13.40
C ASP A 63 -1.78 45.05 13.83
N GLN A 64 -1.99 44.69 15.10
CA GLN A 64 -1.83 43.32 15.57
C GLN A 64 -2.77 42.37 14.82
N ALA A 65 -4.02 42.77 14.62
CA ALA A 65 -4.99 41.92 13.95
C ALA A 65 -4.69 41.76 12.45
N LYS A 66 -4.17 42.80 11.78
CA LYS A 66 -3.62 42.67 10.40
C LYS A 66 -2.48 41.66 10.34
N ILE A 67 -1.54 41.69 11.31
CA ILE A 67 -0.43 40.74 11.40
C ILE A 67 -0.95 39.31 11.60
N THR A 68 -1.94 39.12 12.48
CA THR A 68 -2.57 37.81 12.71
C THR A 68 -3.26 37.28 11.44
N VAL A 69 -4.03 38.11 10.73
CA VAL A 69 -4.66 37.74 9.45
C VAL A 69 -3.62 37.34 8.41
N ALA A 70 -2.55 38.12 8.27
CA ALA A 70 -1.47 37.81 7.34
C ALA A 70 -0.78 36.48 7.68
N THR A 71 -0.57 36.23 8.98
CA THR A 71 0.06 34.99 9.47
C THR A 71 -0.81 33.77 9.20
N ILE A 72 -2.10 33.80 9.57
CA ILE A 72 -3.03 32.69 9.33
C ILE A 72 -3.25 32.49 7.83
N SER A 73 -3.31 33.57 7.04
CA SER A 73 -3.39 33.48 5.58
C SER A 73 -2.19 32.76 4.97
N ARG A 74 -0.97 32.97 5.51
CA ARG A 74 0.23 32.25 5.08
C ARG A 74 0.16 30.78 5.48
N VAL A 75 -0.20 30.49 6.73
CA VAL A 75 -0.38 29.10 7.22
C VAL A 75 -1.45 28.36 6.42
N LEU A 76 -2.52 29.05 6.01
CA LEU A 76 -3.57 28.48 5.17
C LEU A 76 -3.06 28.14 3.75
N ASP A 77 -2.20 28.97 3.15
CA ASP A 77 -1.56 28.63 1.86
C ASP A 77 -0.70 27.37 1.99
N GLU A 78 0.19 27.36 2.99
CA GLU A 78 1.09 26.23 3.25
C GLU A 78 0.29 24.95 3.53
N SER A 79 -0.81 25.05 4.29
CA SER A 79 -1.68 23.92 4.61
C SER A 79 -2.51 23.45 3.42
N ALA A 80 -2.99 24.36 2.58
CA ALA A 80 -3.73 24.01 1.36
C ALA A 80 -2.82 23.31 0.34
N ASP A 81 -1.61 23.84 0.11
CA ASP A 81 -0.62 23.21 -0.76
C ASP A 81 -0.16 21.86 -0.20
N SER A 82 0.06 21.76 1.11
CA SER A 82 0.36 20.48 1.78
C SER A 82 -0.80 19.48 1.68
N SER A 83 -2.05 19.95 1.76
CA SER A 83 -3.24 19.11 1.61
C SER A 83 -3.39 18.59 0.18
N ASP A 84 -3.12 19.41 -0.84
CA ASP A 84 -3.16 19.00 -2.24
C ASP A 84 -2.06 17.96 -2.53
N THR A 85 -0.83 18.19 -2.08
CA THR A 85 0.26 17.21 -2.23
C THR A 85 0.00 15.90 -1.48
N THR A 86 -0.53 15.98 -0.25
CA THR A 86 -0.94 14.80 0.52
C THR A 86 -2.06 14.04 -0.20
N SER A 87 -3.06 14.73 -0.74
CA SER A 87 -4.15 14.10 -1.47
C SER A 87 -3.67 13.34 -2.70
N GLN A 88 -2.69 13.88 -3.43
CA GLN A 88 -2.07 13.19 -4.56
C GLN A 88 -1.35 11.91 -4.09
N ALA A 89 -0.51 12.03 -3.05
CA ALA A 89 0.17 10.87 -2.47
C ALA A 89 -0.81 9.78 -1.98
N LEU A 90 -1.93 10.16 -1.35
CA LEU A 90 -2.98 9.22 -0.93
C LEU A 90 -3.63 8.51 -2.13
N SER A 91 -3.86 9.22 -3.23
CA SER A 91 -4.37 8.63 -4.48
C SER A 91 -3.39 7.62 -5.06
N ASP A 92 -2.09 7.95 -5.08
CA ASP A 92 -1.04 7.07 -5.59
C ASP A 92 -0.94 5.79 -4.74
N VAL A 93 -0.96 5.91 -3.41
CA VAL A 93 -0.98 4.75 -2.50
C VAL A 93 -2.23 3.90 -2.69
N THR A 94 -3.41 4.52 -2.89
CA THR A 94 -4.66 3.79 -3.16
C THR A 94 -4.55 2.94 -4.43
N ASN A 95 -3.95 3.48 -5.49
CA ASN A 95 -3.71 2.73 -6.72
C ASN A 95 -2.68 1.61 -6.53
N GLN A 96 -1.64 1.83 -5.73
CA GLN A 96 -0.68 0.78 -5.37
C GLN A 96 -1.33 -0.36 -4.59
N ILE A 97 -2.25 -0.07 -3.65
CA ILE A 97 -3.01 -1.11 -2.91
C ILE A 97 -3.89 -1.94 -3.84
N LYS A 98 -4.56 -1.32 -4.83
CA LYS A 98 -5.35 -2.06 -5.83
C LYS A 98 -4.48 -3.04 -6.61
N THR A 99 -3.33 -2.58 -7.08
CA THR A 99 -2.35 -3.42 -7.77
C THR A 99 -1.84 -4.54 -6.87
N LEU A 100 -1.51 -4.24 -5.61
CA LEU A 100 -1.07 -5.23 -4.63
C LEU A 100 -2.12 -6.31 -4.40
N THR A 101 -3.39 -5.93 -4.25
CA THR A 101 -4.51 -6.87 -4.06
C THR A 101 -4.66 -7.80 -5.27
N ALA A 102 -4.55 -7.26 -6.49
CA ALA A 102 -4.58 -8.07 -7.71
C ALA A 102 -3.39 -9.05 -7.78
N MET A 103 -2.19 -8.60 -7.40
CA MET A 103 -1.00 -9.47 -7.33
C MET A 103 -1.16 -10.60 -6.31
N VAL A 104 -1.73 -10.32 -5.13
CA VAL A 104 -2.03 -11.35 -4.12
C VAL A 104 -2.99 -12.40 -4.66
N GLY A 105 -4.02 -11.99 -5.43
CA GLY A 105 -4.91 -12.92 -6.12
C GLY A 105 -4.16 -13.88 -7.04
N MET A 106 -3.28 -13.34 -7.89
CA MET A 106 -2.44 -14.16 -8.79
C MET A 106 -1.50 -15.12 -8.03
N ILE A 107 -0.94 -14.68 -6.89
CA ILE A 107 -0.08 -15.51 -6.03
C ILE A 107 -0.86 -16.69 -5.46
N ILE A 108 -2.12 -16.48 -5.04
CA ILE A 108 -2.99 -17.56 -4.53
C ILE A 108 -3.29 -18.59 -5.62
N ASP A 109 -3.58 -18.14 -6.84
CA ASP A 109 -3.87 -19.03 -7.96
C ASP A 109 -2.65 -19.85 -8.37
N LEU A 110 -1.48 -19.22 -8.45
CA LEU A 110 -0.21 -19.89 -8.72
C LEU A 110 0.13 -20.92 -7.63
N SER A 111 -0.06 -20.55 -6.36
CA SER A 111 0.18 -21.46 -5.23
C SER A 111 -0.75 -22.66 -5.23
N THR A 112 -2.02 -22.44 -5.60
CA THR A 112 -2.99 -23.53 -5.74
C THR A 112 -2.63 -24.47 -6.89
N SER A 113 -2.13 -23.93 -8.00
CA SER A 113 -1.64 -24.72 -9.13
C SER A 113 -0.38 -25.52 -8.76
N ALA A 114 0.56 -24.91 -8.03
CA ALA A 114 1.75 -25.60 -7.52
C ALA A 114 1.38 -26.75 -6.57
N GLY A 115 0.40 -26.56 -5.69
CA GLY A 115 -0.12 -27.62 -4.82
C GLY A 115 -0.68 -28.80 -5.62
N LYS A 116 -1.51 -28.53 -6.64
CA LYS A 116 -2.04 -29.60 -7.52
C LYS A 116 -0.93 -30.36 -8.25
N ILE A 117 0.10 -29.68 -8.73
CA ILE A 117 1.25 -30.31 -9.38
C ILE A 117 2.01 -31.19 -8.38
N ALA A 118 2.18 -30.73 -7.14
CA ALA A 118 2.82 -31.53 -6.10
C ALA A 118 2.01 -32.78 -5.74
N ASP A 119 0.69 -32.66 -5.63
CA ASP A 119 -0.21 -33.78 -5.34
C ASP A 119 -0.19 -34.81 -6.49
N LEU A 120 -0.23 -34.35 -7.75
CA LEU A 120 -0.08 -35.23 -8.92
C LEU A 120 1.31 -35.88 -8.95
N GLY A 121 2.34 -35.13 -8.59
CA GLY A 121 3.70 -35.63 -8.43
C GLY A 121 3.78 -36.76 -7.40
N MET A 122 3.01 -36.67 -6.31
CA MET A 122 2.96 -37.72 -5.29
C MET A 122 2.27 -38.99 -5.79
N VAL A 123 1.20 -38.86 -6.58
CA VAL A 123 0.57 -40.02 -7.25
C VAL A 123 1.58 -40.74 -8.16
N ASN A 124 2.41 -39.99 -8.88
CA ASN A 124 3.46 -40.60 -9.72
C ASN A 124 4.53 -41.28 -8.88
N VAL A 125 4.89 -40.73 -7.71
CA VAL A 125 5.82 -41.38 -6.79
C VAL A 125 5.26 -42.71 -6.29
N ASP A 126 3.96 -42.79 -5.95
CA ASP A 126 3.32 -44.05 -5.55
C ASP A 126 3.38 -45.12 -6.66
N ALA A 127 3.25 -44.71 -7.92
CA ALA A 127 3.44 -45.61 -9.05
C ALA A 127 4.89 -46.14 -9.12
N VAL A 128 5.88 -45.28 -8.94
CA VAL A 128 7.30 -45.67 -8.94
C VAL A 128 7.65 -46.57 -7.73
N VAL A 129 7.01 -46.37 -6.57
CA VAL A 129 7.13 -47.28 -5.42
C VAL A 129 6.60 -48.67 -5.76
N THR A 130 5.52 -48.75 -6.54
CA THR A 130 4.99 -50.03 -7.04
C THR A 130 5.98 -50.70 -7.99
N ASP A 131 6.56 -49.95 -8.94
CA ASP A 131 7.59 -50.46 -9.84
C ASP A 131 8.84 -50.98 -9.09
N LEU A 132 9.22 -50.32 -7.99
CA LEU A 132 10.31 -50.77 -7.13
C LEU A 132 9.99 -52.12 -6.45
N SER A 133 8.73 -52.32 -6.04
CA SER A 133 8.26 -53.61 -5.51
C SER A 133 8.33 -54.72 -6.57
N ASP A 134 7.93 -54.41 -7.81
CA ASP A 134 8.00 -55.38 -8.92
C ASP A 134 9.44 -55.71 -9.31
N LEU A 135 10.36 -54.74 -9.23
CA LEU A 135 11.79 -54.96 -9.41
C LEU A 135 12.34 -55.88 -8.31
N ALA A 136 11.93 -55.69 -7.05
CA ALA A 136 12.33 -56.55 -5.93
C ALA A 136 11.84 -58.00 -6.12
N LYS A 137 10.61 -58.18 -6.62
CA LYS A 137 10.08 -59.50 -6.98
C LYS A 137 10.88 -60.13 -8.12
N SER A 138 11.17 -59.38 -9.18
CA SER A 138 11.96 -59.86 -10.31
C SER A 138 13.38 -60.29 -9.89
N LYS A 139 14.00 -59.56 -8.94
CA LYS A 139 15.27 -59.96 -8.33
C LYS A 139 15.16 -61.29 -7.57
N SER A 140 14.06 -61.52 -6.85
CA SER A 140 13.79 -62.80 -6.19
C SER A 140 13.61 -63.94 -7.19
N ASP A 141 12.93 -63.70 -8.32
CA ASP A 141 12.74 -64.69 -9.37
C ASP A 141 14.06 -65.10 -10.02
N LEU A 142 14.98 -64.15 -10.25
CA LEU A 142 16.33 -64.45 -10.72
C LEU A 142 17.13 -65.33 -9.75
N ALA A 143 16.98 -65.12 -8.44
CA ALA A 143 17.63 -65.97 -7.44
C ALA A 143 17.13 -67.43 -7.51
N MET A 144 15.82 -67.63 -7.71
CA MET A 144 15.25 -68.97 -7.91
C MET A 144 15.73 -69.62 -9.22
N ILE A 145 15.85 -68.84 -10.30
CA ILE A 145 16.38 -69.33 -11.58
C ILE A 145 17.84 -69.76 -11.40
N LEU A 146 18.67 -68.98 -10.71
CA LEU A 146 20.07 -69.31 -10.44
C LEU A 146 20.20 -70.63 -9.65
N GLU A 147 19.34 -70.85 -8.66
CA GLU A 147 19.26 -72.13 -7.95
C GLU A 147 18.94 -73.30 -8.89
N LYS A 148 17.99 -73.10 -9.82
CA LYS A 148 17.62 -74.14 -10.81
C LYS A 148 18.75 -74.45 -11.79
N PHE A 149 19.51 -73.45 -12.24
CA PHE A 149 20.67 -73.68 -13.10
C PHE A 149 21.79 -74.42 -12.37
N ASN A 150 21.99 -74.17 -11.07
CA ASN A 150 22.90 -74.97 -10.25
C ASN A 150 22.45 -76.43 -10.16
N GLU A 151 21.15 -76.69 -10.00
CA GLU A 151 20.60 -78.06 -10.01
C GLU A 151 20.86 -78.76 -11.37
N VAL A 152 20.65 -78.05 -12.49
CA VAL A 152 20.96 -78.56 -13.84
C VAL A 152 22.45 -78.85 -13.99
N GLN A 153 23.32 -77.99 -13.47
CA GLN A 153 24.76 -78.19 -13.49
C GLN A 153 25.16 -79.51 -12.80
N GLU A 154 24.63 -79.75 -11.60
CA GLU A 154 24.92 -80.96 -10.83
C GLU A 154 24.40 -82.23 -11.53
N LYS A 155 23.17 -82.20 -12.07
CA LYS A 155 22.63 -83.33 -12.85
C LYS A 155 23.45 -83.58 -14.12
N THR A 156 23.91 -82.53 -14.80
CA THR A 156 24.72 -82.65 -16.02
C THR A 156 26.09 -83.25 -15.72
N LYS A 157 26.73 -82.88 -14.59
CA LYS A 157 27.96 -83.53 -14.11
C LYS A 157 27.74 -85.02 -13.84
N ALA A 158 26.61 -85.38 -13.23
CA ALA A 158 26.29 -86.79 -12.97
C ALA A 158 26.09 -87.59 -14.28
N ILE A 159 25.42 -87.03 -15.29
CA ILE A 159 25.28 -87.68 -16.61
C ILE A 159 26.65 -87.85 -17.28
N ARG A 160 27.52 -86.84 -17.19
CA ARG A 160 28.89 -86.95 -17.72
C ARG A 160 29.64 -88.10 -17.06
N TYR A 161 29.57 -88.21 -15.74
CA TYR A 161 30.18 -89.30 -14.97
C TYR A 161 29.63 -90.67 -15.39
N ILE A 162 28.31 -90.81 -15.58
CA ILE A 162 27.70 -92.04 -16.12
C ILE A 162 28.23 -92.33 -17.53
N GLY A 163 28.41 -91.31 -18.37
CA GLY A 163 29.01 -91.44 -19.69
C GLY A 163 30.47 -91.90 -19.65
N GLU A 164 31.27 -91.43 -18.69
CA GLU A 164 32.65 -91.89 -18.47
C GLU A 164 32.68 -93.36 -18.03
N GLU A 165 31.78 -93.75 -17.11
CA GLU A 165 31.64 -95.13 -16.65
C GLU A 165 31.18 -96.07 -17.77
N ALA A 166 30.20 -95.64 -18.57
CA ALA A 166 29.70 -96.40 -19.71
C ALA A 166 30.78 -96.58 -20.80
N GLU A 167 31.63 -95.58 -21.04
CA GLU A 167 32.76 -95.70 -21.97
C GLU A 167 33.77 -96.74 -21.47
N MET A 168 34.07 -96.74 -20.16
CA MET A 168 34.94 -97.74 -19.52
C MET A 168 34.36 -99.15 -19.61
N LEU A 169 33.05 -99.32 -19.36
CA LEU A 169 32.37 -100.61 -19.49
C LEU A 169 32.34 -101.10 -20.95
N ALA A 170 32.08 -100.20 -21.90
CA ALA A 170 32.11 -100.51 -23.33
C ALA A 170 33.51 -100.92 -23.80
N LEU A 171 34.56 -100.26 -23.29
CA LEU A 171 35.95 -100.64 -23.55
C LEU A 171 36.25 -102.06 -23.03
N ASN A 172 35.83 -102.39 -21.80
CA ASN A 172 35.99 -103.72 -21.23
C ASN A 172 35.23 -104.78 -22.06
N ALA A 173 34.02 -104.46 -22.52
CA ALA A 173 33.24 -105.35 -23.38
C ALA A 173 33.89 -105.54 -24.76
N ALA A 174 34.47 -104.50 -25.35
CA ALA A 174 35.20 -104.60 -26.63
C ALA A 174 36.44 -105.49 -26.50
N ILE A 175 37.17 -105.41 -25.38
CA ILE A 175 38.31 -106.28 -25.08
C ILE A 175 37.86 -107.74 -24.99
N GLU A 176 36.78 -108.02 -24.26
CA GLU A 176 36.29 -109.40 -24.09
C GLU A 176 35.69 -109.96 -25.40
N ALA A 177 35.03 -109.11 -26.19
CA ALA A 177 34.55 -109.48 -27.53
C ALA A 177 35.70 -109.83 -28.49
N ALA A 178 36.82 -109.10 -28.43
CA ALA A 178 38.04 -109.44 -29.17
C ALA A 178 38.66 -110.76 -28.68
N ARG A 179 38.60 -111.03 -27.37
CA ARG A 179 39.12 -112.25 -26.74
C ARG A 179 38.32 -113.51 -27.11
N ALA A 180 37.02 -113.38 -27.30
CA ALA A 180 36.13 -114.46 -27.77
C ALA A 180 36.27 -114.78 -29.27
N GLY A 181 37.08 -114.02 -30.02
CA GLY A 181 37.36 -114.25 -31.44
C GLY A 181 36.09 -114.23 -32.30
N ASP A 182 35.90 -115.26 -33.13
CA ASP A 182 34.80 -115.32 -34.09
C ASP A 182 33.40 -115.32 -33.45
N ALA A 183 33.27 -115.82 -32.21
CA ALA A 183 32.03 -115.84 -31.44
C ALA A 183 31.66 -114.47 -30.85
N GLY A 184 32.63 -113.55 -30.72
CA GLY A 184 32.45 -112.22 -30.12
C GLY A 184 32.13 -111.10 -31.11
N ARG A 185 32.15 -111.34 -32.43
CA ARG A 185 31.97 -110.30 -33.46
C ARG A 185 30.70 -109.45 -33.29
N GLY A 186 29.56 -110.08 -32.96
CA GLY A 186 28.31 -109.34 -32.73
C GLY A 186 28.38 -108.44 -31.48
N PHE A 187 29.05 -108.90 -30.43
CA PHE A 187 29.28 -108.12 -29.21
C PHE A 187 30.27 -106.98 -29.42
N ALA A 188 31.29 -107.14 -30.27
CA ALA A 188 32.24 -106.09 -30.60
C ALA A 188 31.54 -104.86 -31.23
N VAL A 189 30.60 -105.09 -32.17
CA VAL A 189 29.81 -104.01 -32.80
C VAL A 189 28.96 -103.26 -31.77
N VAL A 190 28.34 -103.99 -30.82
CA VAL A 190 27.55 -103.37 -29.74
C VAL A 190 28.46 -102.56 -28.80
N ALA A 191 29.63 -103.08 -28.45
CA ALA A 191 30.59 -102.40 -27.59
C ALA A 191 31.12 -101.09 -28.23
N ASP A 192 31.47 -101.11 -29.52
CA ASP A 192 31.88 -99.89 -30.24
C ASP A 192 30.74 -98.87 -30.35
N SER A 193 29.50 -99.34 -30.57
CA SER A 193 28.32 -98.48 -30.59
C SER A 193 28.05 -97.84 -29.24
N MET A 194 28.16 -98.61 -28.14
CA MET A 194 28.04 -98.10 -26.76
C MET A 194 29.14 -97.09 -26.44
N LYS A 195 30.39 -97.36 -26.85
CA LYS A 195 31.52 -96.45 -26.67
C LYS A 195 31.29 -95.13 -27.40
N SER A 196 30.83 -95.18 -28.65
CA SER A 196 30.51 -93.97 -29.41
C SER A 196 29.36 -93.18 -28.77
N LEU A 197 28.34 -93.87 -28.26
CA LEU A 197 27.21 -93.23 -27.57
C LEU A 197 27.66 -92.55 -26.27
N ALA A 198 28.50 -93.22 -25.48
CA ALA A 198 29.07 -92.69 -24.24
C ALA A 198 29.91 -91.43 -24.50
N LYS A 199 30.77 -91.45 -25.52
CA LYS A 199 31.57 -90.30 -25.93
C LYS A 199 30.73 -89.13 -26.43
N ASN A 200 29.69 -89.41 -27.22
CA ASN A 200 28.74 -88.38 -27.65
C ASN A 200 28.00 -87.76 -26.45
N SER A 201 27.55 -88.59 -25.50
CA SER A 201 26.91 -88.12 -24.26
C SER A 201 27.84 -87.21 -23.44
N GLN A 202 29.11 -87.60 -23.27
CA GLN A 202 30.10 -86.77 -22.59
C GLN A 202 30.31 -85.42 -23.29
N ASN A 203 30.45 -85.40 -24.63
CA ASN A 203 30.59 -84.16 -25.40
C ASN A 203 29.37 -83.25 -25.24
N THR A 204 28.15 -83.79 -25.38
CA THR A 204 26.91 -83.03 -25.17
C THR A 204 26.81 -82.48 -23.75
N THR A 205 27.15 -83.27 -22.73
CA THR A 205 27.15 -82.77 -21.34
C THR A 205 28.20 -81.68 -21.11
N HIS A 206 29.35 -81.73 -21.78
CA HIS A 206 30.35 -80.66 -21.73
C HIS A 206 29.81 -79.35 -22.32
N GLU A 207 29.15 -79.41 -23.48
CA GLU A 207 28.50 -78.25 -24.09
C GLU A 207 27.40 -77.68 -23.20
N ILE A 208 26.55 -78.53 -22.61
CA ILE A 208 25.51 -78.10 -21.64
C ILE A 208 26.13 -77.41 -20.43
N LEU A 209 27.23 -77.94 -19.87
CA LEU A 209 27.91 -77.31 -18.74
C LEU A 209 28.43 -75.92 -19.08
N ALA A 210 29.00 -75.73 -20.28
CA ALA A 210 29.45 -74.42 -20.74
C ALA A 210 28.27 -73.42 -20.85
N ILE A 211 27.14 -73.84 -21.39
CA ILE A 211 25.92 -73.00 -21.50
C ILE A 211 25.39 -72.64 -20.11
N VAL A 212 25.37 -73.59 -19.17
CA VAL A 212 24.90 -73.37 -17.79
C VAL A 212 25.81 -72.40 -17.05
N GLN A 213 27.13 -72.53 -17.20
CA GLN A 213 28.11 -71.61 -16.60
C GLN A 213 27.92 -70.18 -17.13
N GLU A 214 27.76 -70.04 -18.44
CA GLU A 214 27.51 -68.73 -19.05
C GLU A 214 26.16 -68.15 -18.61
N SER A 215 25.12 -68.98 -18.52
CA SER A 215 23.80 -68.56 -18.02
C SER A 215 23.88 -68.06 -16.57
N ASN A 216 24.60 -68.77 -15.69
CA ASN A 216 24.82 -68.35 -14.31
C ASN A 216 25.56 -67.00 -14.21
N ARG A 217 26.56 -66.77 -15.08
CA ARG A 217 27.27 -65.50 -15.17
C ARG A 217 26.31 -64.37 -15.54
N VAL A 218 25.54 -64.53 -16.62
CA VAL A 218 24.58 -63.53 -17.09
C VAL A 218 23.50 -63.25 -16.05
N ILE A 219 22.95 -64.28 -15.39
CA ILE A 219 21.93 -64.10 -14.34
C ILE A 219 22.50 -63.30 -13.16
N SER A 220 23.74 -63.59 -12.75
CA SER A 220 24.40 -62.87 -11.66
C SER A 220 24.61 -61.38 -11.99
N GLU A 221 25.05 -61.08 -13.21
CA GLU A 221 25.23 -59.69 -13.69
C GLU A 221 23.89 -58.93 -13.73
N VAL A 222 22.82 -59.57 -14.17
CA VAL A 222 21.47 -58.96 -14.16
C VAL A 222 20.98 -58.71 -12.73
N ALA A 223 21.20 -59.66 -11.81
CA ALA A 223 20.81 -59.52 -10.41
C ALA A 223 21.56 -58.37 -9.71
N GLU A 224 22.85 -58.20 -10.00
CA GLU A 224 23.63 -57.05 -9.52
C GLU A 224 23.10 -55.73 -10.08
N SER A 225 22.82 -55.68 -11.40
CA SER A 225 22.23 -54.49 -12.03
C SER A 225 20.88 -54.11 -11.42
N PHE A 226 20.04 -55.09 -11.07
CA PHE A 226 18.76 -54.84 -10.40
C PHE A 226 18.96 -54.28 -8.99
N SER A 227 19.99 -54.73 -8.28
CA SER A 227 20.33 -54.21 -6.96
C SER A 227 20.74 -52.74 -7.01
N ASP A 228 21.67 -52.38 -7.90
CA ASP A 228 22.11 -50.99 -8.11
C ASP A 228 20.95 -50.09 -8.57
N ARG A 229 20.11 -50.60 -9.48
CA ARG A 229 18.91 -49.86 -9.94
C ARG A 229 17.92 -49.61 -8.81
N GLY A 230 17.67 -50.62 -7.97
CA GLY A 230 16.76 -50.53 -6.84
C GLY A 230 17.20 -49.48 -5.82
N GLU A 231 18.49 -49.46 -5.46
CA GLU A 231 19.05 -48.48 -4.52
C GLU A 231 18.97 -47.03 -5.06
N LYS A 232 19.29 -46.85 -6.35
CA LYS A 232 19.17 -45.53 -7.02
C LYS A 232 17.71 -45.05 -7.07
N LEU A 233 16.78 -45.96 -7.32
CA LEU A 233 15.36 -45.63 -7.38
C LEU A 233 14.81 -45.27 -5.99
N ASP A 234 15.17 -46.02 -4.95
CA ASP A 234 14.81 -45.74 -3.55
C ASP A 234 15.30 -44.35 -3.09
N THR A 235 16.56 -44.02 -3.40
CA THR A 235 17.13 -42.70 -3.12
C THR A 235 16.36 -41.59 -3.86
N SER A 236 16.01 -41.83 -5.12
CA SER A 236 15.26 -40.88 -5.95
C SER A 236 13.84 -40.66 -5.45
N ILE A 237 13.14 -41.73 -5.06
CA ILE A 237 11.81 -41.69 -4.44
C ILE A 237 11.87 -40.85 -3.16
N SER A 238 12.82 -41.14 -2.27
CA SER A 238 12.98 -40.39 -1.01
C SER A 238 13.20 -38.89 -1.25
N GLY A 239 13.99 -38.53 -2.26
CA GLY A 239 14.18 -37.14 -2.69
C GLY A 239 12.91 -36.48 -3.21
N LEU A 240 12.13 -37.19 -4.05
CA LEU A 240 10.87 -36.69 -4.59
C LEU A 240 9.81 -36.48 -3.50
N VAL A 241 9.64 -37.44 -2.59
CA VAL A 241 8.72 -37.34 -1.44
C VAL A 241 9.03 -36.08 -0.62
N LYS A 242 10.32 -35.86 -0.31
CA LYS A 242 10.76 -34.67 0.43
C LYS A 242 10.46 -33.37 -0.33
N ASN A 243 10.73 -33.33 -1.63
CA ASN A 243 10.49 -32.15 -2.46
C ASN A 243 8.99 -31.80 -2.52
N PHE A 244 8.12 -32.77 -2.79
CA PHE A 244 6.68 -32.53 -2.87
C PHE A 244 6.08 -32.15 -1.51
N THR A 245 6.55 -32.76 -0.42
CA THR A 245 6.19 -32.36 0.95
C THR A 245 6.57 -30.89 1.21
N GLN A 246 7.79 -30.49 0.84
CA GLN A 246 8.26 -29.11 1.01
C GLN A 246 7.48 -28.11 0.14
N ILE A 247 7.06 -28.51 -1.07
CA ILE A 247 6.20 -27.69 -1.92
C ILE A 247 4.84 -27.48 -1.23
N ASN A 248 4.21 -28.54 -0.73
CA ASN A 248 2.92 -28.42 -0.04
C ASN A 248 2.99 -27.56 1.24
N ILE A 249 4.08 -27.66 2.00
CA ILE A 249 4.33 -26.74 3.14
C ILE A 249 4.45 -25.29 2.64
N SER A 250 5.23 -25.05 1.58
CA SER A 250 5.43 -23.71 1.02
C SER A 250 4.12 -23.11 0.52
N VAL A 251 3.27 -23.91 -0.13
CA VAL A 251 1.93 -23.49 -0.59
C VAL A 251 1.05 -23.08 0.58
N SER A 252 1.07 -23.82 1.69
CA SER A 252 0.32 -23.48 2.90
C SER A 252 0.80 -22.15 3.49
N THR A 253 2.12 -21.95 3.60
CA THR A 253 2.72 -20.70 4.08
C THR A 253 2.37 -19.51 3.19
N ILE A 254 2.42 -19.67 1.86
CA ILE A 254 2.06 -18.60 0.92
C ILE A 254 0.58 -18.23 1.07
N LYS A 255 -0.32 -19.20 1.25
CA LYS A 255 -1.74 -18.91 1.53
C LYS A 255 -1.94 -18.13 2.81
N ALA A 256 -1.19 -18.46 3.88
CA ALA A 256 -1.24 -17.71 5.14
C ALA A 256 -0.72 -16.27 4.97
N HIS A 257 0.42 -16.09 4.29
CA HIS A 257 0.98 -14.77 3.98
C HIS A 257 0.03 -13.93 3.12
N SER A 258 -0.61 -14.54 2.13
CA SER A 258 -1.58 -13.86 1.25
C SER A 258 -2.78 -13.31 2.04
N LYS A 259 -3.27 -14.06 3.04
CA LYS A 259 -4.32 -13.58 3.95
C LYS A 259 -3.86 -12.37 4.78
N MET A 260 -2.64 -12.41 5.32
CA MET A 260 -2.08 -11.28 6.07
C MET A 260 -1.95 -10.03 5.19
N ILE A 261 -1.40 -10.16 3.98
CA ILE A 261 -1.26 -9.03 3.04
C ILE A 261 -2.63 -8.44 2.67
N THR A 262 -3.66 -9.28 2.51
CA THR A 262 -5.03 -8.80 2.25
C THR A 262 -5.55 -7.98 3.42
N SER A 263 -5.41 -8.47 4.65
CA SER A 263 -5.79 -7.74 5.86
C SER A 263 -5.02 -6.42 6.02
N ASP A 264 -3.72 -6.43 5.74
CA ASP A 264 -2.88 -5.23 5.78
C ASP A 264 -3.33 -4.21 4.71
N SER A 265 -3.67 -4.69 3.52
CA SER A 265 -4.16 -3.84 2.41
C SER A 265 -5.48 -3.15 2.77
N GLU A 266 -6.39 -3.86 3.43
CA GLU A 266 -7.63 -3.28 3.98
C GLU A 266 -7.34 -2.25 5.08
N GLY A 267 -6.41 -2.56 5.99
CA GLY A 267 -5.97 -1.65 7.05
C GLY A 267 -5.36 -0.35 6.51
N ILE A 268 -4.48 -0.45 5.50
CA ILE A 268 -3.88 0.72 4.85
C ILE A 268 -4.98 1.52 4.13
N SER A 269 -5.94 0.87 3.44
CA SER A 269 -7.05 1.58 2.78
C SER A 269 -7.90 2.40 3.76
N ALA A 270 -8.18 1.85 4.94
CA ALA A 270 -8.86 2.57 6.01
C ALA A 270 -8.04 3.76 6.52
N LEU A 271 -6.72 3.58 6.70
CA LEU A 271 -5.80 4.66 7.07
C LEU A 271 -5.75 5.77 6.02
N MET A 272 -5.75 5.44 4.72
CA MET A 272 -5.78 6.44 3.64
C MET A 272 -7.04 7.30 3.69
N THR A 273 -8.21 6.67 3.90
CA THR A 273 -9.49 7.36 4.05
C THR A 273 -9.48 8.30 5.26
N LYS A 274 -8.97 7.82 6.40
CA LYS A 274 -8.83 8.63 7.62
C LYS A 274 -7.87 9.80 7.43
N SER A 275 -6.73 9.57 6.77
CA SER A 275 -5.74 10.61 6.47
C SER A 275 -6.32 11.71 5.59
N SER A 276 -7.07 11.33 4.53
CA SER A 276 -7.77 12.28 3.65
C SER A 276 -8.80 13.13 4.41
N SER A 277 -9.55 12.53 5.34
CA SER A 277 -10.49 13.26 6.18
C SER A 277 -9.79 14.24 7.12
N ILE A 278 -8.66 13.85 7.72
CA ILE A 278 -7.90 14.69 8.64
C ILE A 278 -7.33 15.92 7.92
N THR A 279 -6.73 15.74 6.74
CA THR A 279 -6.18 16.86 5.97
C THR A 279 -7.27 17.85 5.55
N LYS A 280 -8.41 17.34 5.06
CA LYS A 280 -9.57 18.16 4.72
C LYS A 280 -10.07 18.98 5.93
N THR A 281 -10.29 18.31 7.06
CA THR A 281 -10.80 18.95 8.29
C THR A 281 -9.82 20.00 8.82
N SER A 282 -8.51 19.75 8.72
CA SER A 282 -7.48 20.70 9.15
C SER A 282 -7.55 22.01 8.35
N VAL A 283 -7.67 21.92 7.02
CA VAL A 283 -7.84 23.10 6.15
C VAL A 283 -9.14 23.83 6.45
N GLU A 284 -10.26 23.11 6.62
CA GLU A 284 -11.56 23.70 6.97
C GLU A 284 -11.51 24.47 8.29
N ASN A 285 -10.83 23.93 9.30
CA ASN A 285 -10.66 24.60 10.60
C ASN A 285 -9.86 25.90 10.47
N LEU A 286 -8.78 25.92 9.68
CA LEU A 286 -7.98 27.13 9.43
C LEU A 286 -8.79 28.19 8.66
N VAL A 287 -9.58 27.76 7.68
CA VAL A 287 -10.49 28.65 6.93
C VAL A 287 -11.48 29.31 7.87
N LYS A 288 -12.09 28.53 8.78
CA LYS A 288 -13.05 29.04 9.77
C LYS A 288 -12.41 30.05 10.72
N GLN A 289 -11.24 29.74 11.28
CA GLN A 289 -10.50 30.66 12.16
C GLN A 289 -10.16 31.97 11.45
N LEU A 290 -9.72 31.89 10.19
CA LEU A 290 -9.40 33.07 9.40
C LEU A 290 -10.64 33.92 9.11
N SER A 291 -11.80 33.29 8.87
CA SER A 291 -13.07 34.00 8.69
C SER A 291 -13.53 34.71 9.96
N GLU A 292 -13.41 34.06 11.13
CA GLU A 292 -13.79 34.64 12.42
C GLU A 292 -12.94 35.88 12.75
N ILE A 293 -11.62 35.79 12.56
CA ILE A 293 -10.70 36.91 12.81
C ILE A 293 -10.92 38.05 11.80
N THR A 294 -11.09 37.74 10.51
CA THR A 294 -11.36 38.74 9.48
C THR A 294 -12.67 39.50 9.77
N SER A 295 -13.70 38.78 10.20
CA SER A 295 -14.97 39.38 10.61
C SER A 295 -14.82 40.26 11.85
N GLY A 296 -14.02 39.85 12.84
CA GLY A 296 -13.74 40.67 14.02
C GLY A 296 -13.02 41.99 13.71
N ILE A 297 -12.18 42.01 12.67
CA ILE A 297 -11.40 43.20 12.27
C ILE A 297 -12.19 44.13 11.36
N THR A 298 -12.83 43.55 10.34
CA THR A 298 -13.46 44.32 9.26
C THR A 298 -14.93 44.59 9.52
N GLY A 299 -15.54 43.89 10.48
CA GLY A 299 -16.99 43.85 10.67
C GLY A 299 -17.73 43.10 9.57
N LYS A 300 -17.01 42.49 8.60
CA LYS A 300 -17.58 41.84 7.42
C LYS A 300 -17.24 40.36 7.38
N LYS A 301 -18.24 39.55 7.05
CA LYS A 301 -18.12 38.10 6.95
C LYS A 301 -18.06 37.68 5.48
N VAL A 302 -17.20 36.72 5.16
CA VAL A 302 -17.26 36.04 3.86
C VAL A 302 -18.57 35.26 3.80
N ILE A 303 -19.31 35.41 2.71
CA ILE A 303 -20.53 34.64 2.49
C ILE A 303 -20.15 33.36 1.77
N ASP A 304 -20.25 32.22 2.46
CA ASP A 304 -20.08 30.91 1.84
C ASP A 304 -21.39 30.50 1.16
N LEU A 305 -21.31 30.15 -0.12
CA LEU A 305 -22.42 29.66 -0.92
C LEU A 305 -22.12 28.24 -1.39
N THR A 306 -23.05 27.32 -1.19
CA THR A 306 -23.00 25.99 -1.82
C THR A 306 -23.10 26.11 -3.35
N PRO A 307 -22.71 25.08 -4.13
CA PRO A 307 -22.81 25.14 -5.58
C PRO A 307 -24.20 25.48 -6.12
N ASN A 308 -25.26 24.90 -5.56
CA ASN A 308 -26.63 25.23 -5.94
C ASN A 308 -27.02 26.67 -5.56
N GLU A 309 -26.70 27.13 -4.34
CA GLU A 309 -26.98 28.53 -3.95
C GLU A 309 -26.23 29.54 -4.80
N ALA A 310 -25.00 29.23 -5.20
CA ALA A 310 -24.22 30.04 -6.13
C ALA A 310 -24.90 30.06 -7.51
N ARG A 311 -25.40 28.91 -7.97
CA ARG A 311 -26.10 28.78 -9.26
C ARG A 311 -27.44 29.51 -9.30
N ASP A 312 -28.21 29.45 -8.21
CA ASP A 312 -29.49 30.18 -8.08
C ASP A 312 -29.29 31.70 -8.13
N GLN A 313 -28.10 32.17 -7.76
CA GLN A 313 -27.73 33.58 -7.71
C GLN A 313 -26.76 33.97 -8.84
N TRP A 314 -26.59 33.13 -9.86
CA TRP A 314 -25.48 33.27 -10.81
C TRP A 314 -25.43 34.64 -11.50
N ASP A 315 -26.59 35.14 -11.94
CA ASP A 315 -26.72 36.42 -12.65
C ASP A 315 -26.54 37.65 -11.75
N SER A 316 -26.45 37.46 -10.44
CA SER A 316 -26.24 38.54 -9.48
C SER A 316 -24.76 38.82 -9.19
N PHE A 317 -23.84 37.98 -9.69
CA PHE A 317 -22.41 38.23 -9.59
C PHE A 317 -21.94 39.04 -10.80
N ASP A 318 -21.27 40.16 -10.55
CA ASP A 318 -20.67 40.96 -11.62
C ASP A 318 -19.45 40.26 -12.23
N GLU A 319 -18.72 39.49 -11.41
CA GLU A 319 -17.55 38.72 -11.86
C GLU A 319 -17.37 37.47 -11.00
N ILE A 320 -17.09 36.35 -11.65
CA ILE A 320 -16.78 35.07 -11.02
C ILE A 320 -15.33 34.74 -11.36
N ILE A 321 -14.52 34.50 -10.32
CA ILE A 321 -13.08 34.35 -10.44
C ILE A 321 -12.67 32.99 -9.89
N ASP A 322 -12.11 32.15 -10.75
CA ASP A 322 -11.46 30.91 -10.36
C ASP A 322 -10.00 31.18 -9.99
N VAL A 323 -9.64 30.80 -8.77
CA VAL A 323 -8.31 31.00 -8.20
C VAL A 323 -7.51 29.69 -8.10
N ARG A 324 -7.91 28.65 -8.85
CA ARG A 324 -7.14 27.41 -9.02
C ARG A 324 -5.81 27.65 -9.73
N ARG A 325 -4.94 26.63 -9.71
CA ARG A 325 -3.77 26.58 -10.59
C ARG A 325 -4.21 26.23 -12.01
N ALA A 326 -3.39 26.60 -13.00
CA ALA A 326 -3.70 26.37 -14.41
C ALA A 326 -3.86 24.87 -14.73
N GLU A 327 -3.06 24.00 -14.09
CA GLU A 327 -3.13 22.56 -14.35
C GLU A 327 -4.46 21.94 -13.89
N GLU A 328 -5.05 22.49 -12.83
CA GLU A 328 -6.33 22.01 -12.30
C GLU A 328 -7.52 22.48 -13.15
N TRP A 329 -7.39 23.66 -13.77
CA TRP A 329 -8.37 24.22 -14.70
C TRP A 329 -8.50 23.34 -15.96
N GLU A 330 -7.39 22.78 -16.44
CA GLU A 330 -7.34 21.92 -17.63
C GLU A 330 -7.49 20.42 -17.32
N SER A 331 -7.62 20.07 -16.04
CA SER A 331 -7.74 18.67 -15.59
C SER A 331 -9.10 18.02 -15.92
N GLU A 332 -9.20 16.72 -15.63
CA GLU A 332 -10.44 15.93 -15.60
C GLU A 332 -11.59 16.56 -14.80
N LEU A 333 -11.28 17.44 -13.83
CA LEU A 333 -12.26 18.16 -13.02
C LEU A 333 -13.03 19.21 -13.83
N GLY A 334 -12.46 19.68 -14.95
CA GLY A 334 -13.02 20.73 -15.80
C GLY A 334 -13.06 22.10 -15.12
N TYR A 335 -13.76 23.03 -15.76
CA TYR A 335 -13.97 24.40 -15.30
C TYR A 335 -15.40 24.87 -15.59
N ILE A 336 -15.86 25.95 -14.96
CA ILE A 336 -17.17 26.52 -15.24
C ILE A 336 -17.04 27.50 -16.41
N ASP A 337 -17.89 27.36 -17.43
CA ASP A 337 -17.80 28.21 -18.61
C ASP A 337 -18.09 29.69 -18.28
N GLY A 338 -17.40 30.60 -18.97
CA GLY A 338 -17.63 32.04 -18.83
C GLY A 338 -17.05 32.71 -17.57
N ILE A 339 -16.35 31.98 -16.71
CA ILE A 339 -15.67 32.58 -15.52
C ILE A 339 -14.20 32.87 -15.80
N ARG A 340 -13.63 33.84 -15.07
CA ARG A 340 -12.23 34.26 -15.24
C ARG A 340 -11.29 33.41 -14.40
N LEU A 341 -10.25 32.84 -15.01
CA LEU A 341 -9.12 32.28 -14.27
C LEU A 341 -8.17 33.40 -13.83
N SER A 342 -7.88 33.47 -12.54
CA SER A 342 -6.86 34.32 -11.94
C SER A 342 -6.22 33.57 -10.79
N THR A 343 -5.14 32.86 -11.06
CA THR A 343 -4.55 31.91 -10.11
C THR A 343 -4.16 32.59 -8.79
N LEU A 344 -4.42 31.95 -7.64
CA LEU A 344 -4.16 32.55 -6.33
C LEU A 344 -2.66 32.84 -6.12
N GLN A 345 -1.81 31.95 -6.62
CA GLN A 345 -0.37 31.98 -6.37
C GLN A 345 0.34 33.08 -7.18
N THR A 346 -0.06 33.33 -8.43
CA THR A 346 0.65 34.28 -9.32
C THR A 346 -0.16 35.55 -9.61
N ASP A 347 -1.39 35.41 -10.10
CA ASP A 347 -2.09 36.51 -10.76
C ASP A 347 -2.97 37.29 -9.78
N PHE A 348 -3.72 36.58 -8.94
CA PHE A 348 -4.72 37.17 -8.06
C PHE A 348 -4.13 38.15 -7.04
N LYS A 349 -2.92 37.88 -6.53
CA LYS A 349 -2.22 38.79 -5.59
C LYS A 349 -2.02 40.19 -6.17
N LYS A 350 -1.86 40.29 -7.49
CA LYS A 350 -1.74 41.56 -8.22
C LYS A 350 -3.12 42.12 -8.55
N ASP A 351 -4.01 41.26 -9.02
CA ASP A 351 -5.31 41.66 -9.55
C ASP A 351 -6.31 42.09 -8.48
N VAL A 352 -6.19 41.60 -7.24
CA VAL A 352 -7.06 41.98 -6.13
C VAL A 352 -7.08 43.49 -5.85
N ASN A 353 -5.98 44.21 -6.14
CA ASN A 353 -5.91 45.67 -5.96
C ASN A 353 -6.63 46.45 -7.08
N LYS A 354 -6.94 45.79 -8.20
CA LYS A 354 -7.60 46.38 -9.38
C LYS A 354 -9.10 46.10 -9.41
N LEU A 355 -9.59 45.25 -8.51
CA LEU A 355 -11.00 44.91 -8.43
C LEU A 355 -11.83 46.14 -8.02
N ASP A 356 -13.02 46.25 -8.58
CA ASP A 356 -13.95 47.33 -8.31
C ASP A 356 -14.66 47.09 -6.97
N LYS A 357 -14.63 48.07 -6.07
CA LYS A 357 -15.19 47.91 -4.71
C LYS A 357 -16.73 47.85 -4.69
N SER A 358 -17.39 48.32 -5.75
CA SER A 358 -18.85 48.35 -5.87
C SER A 358 -19.46 47.04 -6.39
N LYS A 359 -18.63 46.16 -6.97
CA LYS A 359 -19.06 44.92 -7.61
C LYS A 359 -19.20 43.75 -6.63
N ARG A 360 -20.05 42.80 -7.00
CA ARG A 360 -20.24 41.52 -6.33
C ARG A 360 -19.41 40.42 -6.97
N TYR A 361 -18.57 39.77 -6.15
CA TYR A 361 -17.65 38.73 -6.60
C TYR A 361 -17.99 37.37 -6.02
N LEU A 362 -17.85 36.32 -6.83
CA LEU A 362 -17.78 34.92 -6.39
C LEU A 362 -16.40 34.35 -6.68
N PHE A 363 -15.76 33.81 -5.64
CA PHE A 363 -14.48 33.11 -5.79
C PHE A 363 -14.69 31.60 -5.83
N VAL A 364 -14.02 30.95 -6.78
CA VAL A 364 -14.07 29.50 -7.02
C VAL A 364 -12.67 28.92 -6.87
N CYS A 365 -12.55 27.74 -6.27
CA CYS A 365 -11.31 26.98 -6.35
C CYS A 365 -11.58 25.46 -6.44
N ARG A 366 -10.58 24.61 -6.19
CA ARG A 366 -10.76 23.14 -6.23
C ARG A 366 -11.66 22.64 -5.10
N SER A 367 -11.38 23.01 -3.85
CA SER A 367 -12.00 22.45 -2.63
C SER A 367 -12.67 23.48 -1.71
N GLY A 368 -12.66 24.76 -2.07
CA GLY A 368 -13.17 25.89 -1.27
C GLY A 368 -12.10 26.69 -0.50
N GLY A 369 -10.98 26.08 -0.11
CA GLY A 369 -9.99 26.76 0.75
C GLY A 369 -9.31 27.98 0.12
N ARG A 370 -8.88 27.88 -1.14
CA ARG A 370 -8.20 28.97 -1.86
C ARG A 370 -9.15 30.11 -2.20
N SER A 371 -10.41 29.79 -2.54
CA SER A 371 -11.43 30.80 -2.82
C SER A 371 -11.86 31.56 -1.57
N THR A 372 -11.92 30.92 -0.38
CA THR A 372 -12.14 31.66 0.87
C THR A 372 -11.02 32.65 1.15
N LYS A 373 -9.77 32.25 0.89
CA LYS A 373 -8.63 33.15 1.02
C LYS A 373 -8.72 34.32 0.04
N ALA A 374 -9.03 34.06 -1.23
CA ALA A 374 -9.24 35.10 -2.23
C ALA A 374 -10.34 36.08 -1.80
N ALA A 375 -11.43 35.55 -1.24
CA ALA A 375 -12.52 36.35 -0.70
C ALA A 375 -12.06 37.27 0.45
N GLN A 376 -11.27 36.76 1.38
CA GLN A 376 -10.74 37.56 2.49
C GLN A 376 -9.74 38.62 2.02
N MET A 377 -8.91 38.30 1.02
CA MET A 377 -8.02 39.29 0.40
C MET A 377 -8.82 40.42 -0.25
N ALA A 378 -9.92 40.10 -0.94
CA ALA A 378 -10.85 41.09 -1.49
C ALA A 378 -11.49 41.96 -0.40
N ILE A 379 -12.00 41.36 0.67
CA ILE A 379 -12.57 42.10 1.82
C ILE A 379 -11.52 43.02 2.46
N ALA A 380 -10.29 42.55 2.65
CA ALA A 380 -9.20 43.35 3.21
C ALA A 380 -8.80 44.55 2.33
N LYS A 381 -9.14 44.53 1.03
CA LYS A 381 -8.97 45.65 0.09
C LYS A 381 -10.19 46.59 0.04
N GLY A 382 -11.22 46.30 0.83
CA GLY A 382 -12.43 47.11 0.97
C GLY A 382 -13.54 46.76 -0.02
N ILE A 383 -13.51 45.57 -0.62
CA ILE A 383 -14.63 45.07 -1.42
C ILE A 383 -15.73 44.60 -0.46
N GLU A 384 -16.96 45.05 -0.69
CA GLU A 384 -18.05 44.84 0.27
C GLU A 384 -18.82 43.56 0.02
N GLN A 385 -18.99 43.17 -1.24
CA GLN A 385 -19.86 42.08 -1.66
C GLN A 385 -19.04 40.91 -2.19
N VAL A 386 -18.64 40.01 -1.30
CA VAL A 386 -17.73 38.91 -1.63
C VAL A 386 -18.28 37.58 -1.15
N CYS A 387 -18.37 36.63 -2.08
CA CYS A 387 -18.84 35.26 -1.83
C CYS A 387 -17.74 34.25 -2.15
N ASN A 388 -17.77 33.12 -1.45
CA ASN A 388 -16.91 31.96 -1.67
C ASN A 388 -17.77 30.77 -2.09
N LEU A 389 -17.31 30.00 -3.08
CA LEU A 389 -17.92 28.73 -3.44
C LEU A 389 -17.47 27.63 -2.45
N ALA A 390 -18.34 27.30 -1.50
CA ALA A 390 -18.10 26.25 -0.53
C ALA A 390 -17.92 24.88 -1.23
N GLY A 391 -16.89 24.13 -0.83
CA GLY A 391 -16.54 22.85 -1.46
C GLY A 391 -15.91 22.94 -2.86
N GLY A 392 -15.89 24.13 -3.47
CA GLY A 392 -15.25 24.39 -4.76
C GLY A 392 -15.78 23.52 -5.91
N MET A 393 -14.91 23.30 -6.90
CA MET A 393 -15.20 22.49 -8.09
C MET A 393 -15.42 20.99 -7.79
N LEU A 394 -14.87 20.47 -6.69
CA LEU A 394 -15.11 19.10 -6.26
C LEU A 394 -16.59 18.90 -5.89
N GLU A 395 -17.15 19.81 -5.09
CA GLU A 395 -18.56 19.76 -4.70
C GLU A 395 -19.47 20.11 -5.89
N TRP A 396 -19.07 21.10 -6.71
CA TRP A 396 -19.78 21.44 -7.96
C TRP A 396 -19.99 20.22 -8.85
N ARG A 397 -18.93 19.43 -9.06
CA ARG A 397 -18.98 18.21 -9.87
C ARG A 397 -19.78 17.10 -9.19
N THR A 398 -19.68 16.98 -7.86
CA THR A 398 -20.44 15.98 -7.09
C THR A 398 -21.94 16.23 -7.19
N GLN A 399 -22.37 17.49 -7.29
CA GLN A 399 -23.76 17.88 -7.50
C GLN A 399 -24.21 17.79 -8.97
N GLY A 400 -23.35 17.32 -9.88
CA GLY A 400 -23.70 17.09 -11.28
C GLY A 400 -23.90 18.37 -12.10
N LEU A 401 -23.40 19.51 -11.62
CA LEU A 401 -23.51 20.79 -12.31
C LEU A 401 -22.59 20.84 -13.54
N GLU A 402 -22.99 21.61 -14.55
CA GLU A 402 -22.29 21.69 -15.83
C GLU A 402 -20.84 22.15 -15.69
N ILE A 403 -19.96 21.52 -16.46
CA ILE A 403 -18.54 21.86 -16.57
C ILE A 403 -18.11 21.85 -18.05
N SER A 404 -17.21 22.74 -18.39
CA SER A 404 -16.46 22.76 -19.63
C SER A 404 -15.13 22.01 -19.48
N ARG A 405 -14.62 21.48 -20.59
CA ARG A 405 -13.28 20.88 -20.70
C ARG A 405 -12.63 21.42 -21.97
N LYS A 406 -11.35 21.83 -21.90
CA LYS A 406 -10.57 22.02 -23.13
C LYS A 406 -10.41 20.66 -23.79
N ARG A 407 -10.76 20.53 -25.08
CA ARG A 407 -10.37 19.33 -25.84
C ARG A 407 -8.84 19.28 -25.86
N PRO A 408 -8.21 18.13 -25.57
CA PRO A 408 -6.79 17.99 -25.86
C PRO A 408 -6.60 18.24 -27.37
N GLU A 409 -5.68 19.14 -27.72
CA GLU A 409 -5.25 19.29 -29.11
C GLU A 409 -4.87 17.90 -29.61
N GLN A 410 -5.61 17.39 -30.60
CA GLN A 410 -5.28 16.15 -31.27
C GLN A 410 -3.90 16.34 -31.87
N THR A 411 -2.89 15.78 -31.21
CA THR A 411 -1.56 15.65 -31.78
C THR A 411 -1.77 14.78 -33.02
N GLN A 412 -1.69 15.41 -34.21
CA GLN A 412 -1.67 14.71 -35.47
C GLN A 412 -0.49 13.74 -35.41
N ILE A 413 -0.79 12.47 -35.16
CA ILE A 413 0.14 11.39 -35.45
C ILE A 413 0.12 11.30 -36.97
N SER A 414 1.14 11.89 -37.60
CA SER A 414 1.43 11.66 -39.01
C SER A 414 1.76 10.18 -39.18
N ASP A 415 0.99 9.51 -40.04
CA ASP A 415 1.14 8.12 -40.48
C ASP A 415 2.56 7.76 -40.96
#